data_AF-A0A844MJH8-F1
#
_entry.id   AF-A0A844MJH8-F1
#
_cell.length_a   1.000
_cell.length_b   1.000
_cell.length_c   1.000
_cell.angle_alpha   90.00
_cell.angle_beta   90.00
_cell.angle_gamma   90.00
#
_symmetry.space_group_name_H-M   'P 1'
#
loop_
_entity.id
_entity.type
_entity.pdbx_description
1 polymer ?
#
loop_
_entity_poly.entity_id
_entity_poly.type
_entity_poly.pdbx_seq_one_letter_code
_entity_poly.pdbx_strand_id
1 'polypeptide(L)'
;MAHRPPKTKQKLLPFSIWVLRGIWKVITTLMAWVVSAVRTISALAVSKGSQLGNYLVAQKVVLFALFLVVVFGLLCLAAIIPRTHVFEGNLTVEELSFTYNGGQDKLLLNPIRGIQYLDIEGIINNEVTLTGKFQNSSFSELNNSNKPLKIQLKNDDSKLVIKPIVSKKSSQIDIEELRILPNTQVSNLRYKFLEKQHILNFNLEQNSNQTQSNVLKIYLGETPIKVSLENYDISGINASKLDKQQPLEFILTPQGQELNLEIKKKNQIDLSIEQSSRNDPNQWFQEKIDTKDVYFQRRNRTGVVSDDVTVSTIVEGKIRMVEQEREIKANQFLMGEEPDLPLDIQRIRNLRIEPKKGIEVRISGKTKQIQIGLDKDFPVSRIQGSWLDGILPRDAIVALFSFGAATLTYLLGFLIENSSKSDSK
;
A
#
# COMPACT_ATOMS: atom_id res chain seq x y z
N MET A 1 40.66 33.90 11.18
CA MET A 1 39.59 33.36 10.30
C MET A 1 38.38 33.07 11.17
N ALA A 2 37.25 33.70 10.86
CA ALA A 2 36.10 33.83 11.76
C ALA A 2 35.22 32.57 11.80
N HIS A 3 34.86 32.15 13.02
CA HIS A 3 33.78 31.19 13.29
C HIS A 3 32.44 31.75 12.80
N ARG A 4 31.78 31.05 11.88
CA ARG A 4 30.37 31.28 11.54
C ARG A 4 29.49 30.36 12.40
N PRO A 5 28.43 30.88 13.04
CA PRO A 5 27.50 30.04 13.80
C PRO A 5 26.58 29.26 12.87
N PRO A 6 25.99 28.13 13.33
CA PRO A 6 25.08 27.34 12.52
C PRO A 6 23.77 28.11 12.28
N LYS A 7 23.36 28.16 11.01
CA LYS A 7 22.07 28.72 10.61
C LYS A 7 20.94 27.90 11.24
N THR A 8 20.16 28.56 12.08
CA THR A 8 18.89 28.06 12.62
C THR A 8 17.96 27.67 11.46
N LYS A 9 17.60 26.39 11.39
CA LYS A 9 16.50 25.91 10.53
C LYS A 9 15.21 26.58 11.02
N GLN A 10 14.80 27.67 10.38
CA GLN A 10 13.43 28.16 10.49
C GLN A 10 12.52 27.05 9.97
N LYS A 11 11.84 26.34 10.88
CA LYS A 11 10.69 25.52 10.53
C LYS A 11 9.66 26.45 9.91
N LEU A 12 9.60 26.49 8.59
CA LEU A 12 8.44 26.99 7.87
C LEU A 12 7.27 26.15 8.35
N LEU A 13 6.45 26.74 9.24
CA LEU A 13 5.16 26.17 9.59
C LEU A 13 4.44 25.89 8.27
N PRO A 14 3.97 24.66 8.02
CA PRO A 14 3.32 24.33 6.76
C PRO A 14 2.20 25.33 6.55
N PHE A 15 2.11 25.88 5.33
CA PHE A 15 1.13 26.88 4.93
C PHE A 15 -0.29 26.52 5.40
N SER A 16 -0.61 25.22 5.50
CA SER A 16 -1.84 24.70 6.09
C SER A 16 -2.09 25.14 7.54
N ILE A 17 -1.09 25.18 8.43
CA ILE A 17 -1.24 25.66 9.83
C ILE A 17 -1.44 27.18 9.87
N TRP A 18 -0.78 27.92 8.97
CA TRP A 18 -0.99 29.36 8.86
C TRP A 18 -2.39 29.69 8.34
N VAL A 19 -2.86 28.96 7.32
CA VAL A 19 -4.22 29.05 6.78
C VAL A 19 -5.24 28.59 7.82
N LEU A 20 -5.01 27.48 8.53
CA LEU A 20 -5.89 27.01 9.62
C LEU A 20 -5.94 28.01 10.77
N ARG A 21 -4.84 28.67 11.13
CA ARG A 21 -4.84 29.76 12.12
C ARG A 21 -5.57 31.00 11.58
N GLY A 22 -5.47 31.30 10.30
CA GLY A 22 -6.21 32.37 9.64
C GLY A 22 -7.71 32.09 9.65
N ILE A 23 -8.12 30.89 9.23
CA ILE A 23 -9.51 30.41 9.27
C ILE A 23 -10.01 30.34 10.70
N TRP A 24 -9.21 29.82 11.65
CA TRP A 24 -9.59 29.79 13.06
C TRP A 24 -9.77 31.19 13.63
N LYS A 25 -8.89 32.15 13.30
CA LYS A 25 -9.08 33.56 13.68
C LYS A 25 -10.34 34.14 13.04
N VAL A 26 -10.61 33.87 11.77
CA VAL A 26 -11.84 34.33 11.09
C VAL A 26 -13.08 33.71 11.74
N ILE A 27 -13.05 32.42 12.08
CA ILE A 27 -14.14 31.73 12.78
C ILE A 27 -14.30 32.27 14.20
N THR A 28 -13.22 32.46 14.97
CA THR A 28 -13.32 33.01 16.33
C THR A 28 -13.73 34.47 16.32
N THR A 29 -13.36 35.23 15.29
CA THR A 29 -13.81 36.62 15.10
C THR A 29 -15.28 36.66 14.70
N LEU A 30 -15.71 35.81 13.76
CA LEU A 30 -17.12 35.64 13.40
C LEU A 30 -17.95 35.16 14.60
N MET A 31 -17.47 34.19 15.36
CA MET A 31 -18.12 33.70 16.57
C MET A 31 -18.11 34.75 17.68
N ALA A 32 -17.05 35.54 17.83
CA ALA A 32 -17.04 36.66 18.77
C ALA A 32 -18.02 37.75 18.35
N TRP A 33 -18.17 38.01 17.04
CA TRP A 33 -19.18 38.90 16.49
C TRP A 33 -20.60 38.35 16.69
N VAL A 34 -20.82 37.06 16.45
CA VAL A 34 -22.11 36.38 16.68
C VAL A 34 -22.44 36.35 18.17
N VAL A 35 -21.48 36.03 19.04
CA VAL A 35 -21.67 36.04 20.49
C VAL A 35 -21.88 37.47 20.99
N SER A 36 -21.17 38.47 20.45
CA SER A 36 -21.39 39.88 20.76
C SER A 36 -22.78 40.33 20.33
N ALA A 37 -23.21 39.95 19.12
CA ALA A 37 -24.55 40.20 18.59
C ALA A 37 -25.63 39.49 19.42
N VAL A 38 -25.45 38.22 19.76
CA VAL A 38 -26.36 37.46 20.62
C VAL A 38 -26.38 38.03 22.03
N ARG A 39 -25.25 38.50 22.56
CA ARG A 39 -25.14 39.13 23.88
C ARG A 39 -25.77 40.52 23.91
N THR A 40 -25.66 41.31 22.83
CA THR A 40 -26.38 42.58 22.71
C THR A 40 -27.88 42.34 22.53
N ILE A 41 -28.28 41.36 21.71
CA ILE A 41 -29.68 40.94 21.56
C ILE A 41 -30.24 40.41 22.89
N SER A 42 -29.49 39.61 23.65
CA SER A 42 -29.94 39.07 24.94
C SER A 42 -29.93 40.13 26.06
N ALA A 43 -28.97 41.06 26.07
CA ALA A 43 -28.99 42.21 26.98
C ALA A 43 -30.15 43.16 26.67
N LEU A 44 -30.51 43.36 25.40
CA LEU A 44 -31.74 44.06 25.01
C LEU A 44 -32.99 43.27 25.41
N ALA A 45 -32.95 41.93 25.36
CA ALA A 45 -34.09 41.07 25.71
C ALA A 45 -34.40 41.10 27.20
N VAL A 46 -33.35 41.10 28.03
CA VAL A 46 -33.45 41.16 29.49
C VAL A 46 -33.80 42.57 29.97
N SER A 47 -33.37 43.63 29.29
CA SER A 47 -33.68 45.01 29.69
C SER A 47 -35.03 45.52 29.19
N LYS A 48 -35.52 45.05 28.02
CA LYS A 48 -36.70 45.62 27.34
C LYS A 48 -37.48 44.57 26.52
N GLY A 49 -38.03 43.56 27.19
CA GLY A 49 -38.73 42.42 26.56
C GLY A 49 -39.84 42.75 25.56
N SER A 50 -40.55 43.88 25.69
CA SER A 50 -41.55 44.35 24.72
C SER A 50 -40.98 45.16 23.55
N GLN A 51 -39.77 45.72 23.68
CA GLN A 51 -39.09 46.45 22.60
C GLN A 51 -38.20 45.54 21.75
N LEU A 52 -37.87 44.33 22.21
CA LEU A 52 -37.11 43.36 21.44
C LEU A 52 -37.85 42.92 20.17
N GLY A 53 -39.15 42.66 20.26
CA GLY A 53 -39.98 42.36 19.09
C GLY A 53 -39.96 43.49 18.05
N ASN A 54 -40.07 44.74 18.50
CA ASN A 54 -40.06 45.91 17.62
C ASN A 54 -38.66 46.23 17.06
N TYR A 55 -37.59 45.98 17.82
CA TYR A 55 -36.20 46.13 17.37
C TYR A 55 -35.81 45.05 16.37
N LEU A 56 -36.16 43.78 16.63
CA LEU A 56 -36.00 42.69 15.67
C LEU A 56 -36.84 42.93 14.41
N VAL A 57 -38.01 43.56 14.52
CA VAL A 57 -38.83 43.98 13.38
C VAL A 57 -38.22 45.15 12.60
N ALA A 58 -37.60 46.11 13.28
CA ALA A 58 -36.90 47.24 12.68
C ALA A 58 -35.57 46.85 12.01
N GLN A 59 -34.88 45.84 12.54
CA GLN A 59 -33.58 45.36 12.07
C GLN A 59 -33.65 44.04 11.27
N LYS A 60 -34.84 43.65 10.80
CA LYS A 60 -35.07 42.41 10.02
C LYS A 60 -34.05 42.22 8.89
N VAL A 61 -33.73 43.29 8.19
CA VAL A 61 -32.81 43.26 7.04
C VAL A 61 -31.37 42.96 7.48
N VAL A 62 -30.92 43.54 8.60
CA VAL A 62 -29.58 43.29 9.16
C VAL A 62 -29.45 41.87 9.68
N LEU A 63 -30.48 41.36 10.38
CA LEU A 63 -30.51 39.97 10.87
C LEU A 63 -30.55 38.97 9.72
N PHE A 64 -31.32 39.25 8.67
CA PHE A 64 -31.35 38.44 7.46
C PHE A 64 -30.01 38.44 6.72
N ALA A 65 -29.37 39.61 6.58
CA ALA A 65 -28.03 39.71 6.01
C ALA A 65 -26.99 38.91 6.82
N LEU A 66 -27.05 38.98 8.15
CA LEU A 66 -26.16 38.20 9.04
C LEU A 66 -26.41 36.70 8.91
N PHE A 67 -27.67 36.26 8.84
CA PHE A 67 -28.00 34.87 8.58
C PHE A 67 -27.43 34.39 7.24
N LEU A 68 -27.59 35.18 6.17
CA LEU A 68 -27.02 34.84 4.86
C LEU A 68 -25.49 34.78 4.90
N VAL A 69 -24.82 35.70 5.61
CA VAL A 69 -23.36 35.64 5.82
C VAL A 69 -22.96 34.32 6.47
N VAL A 70 -23.70 33.86 7.49
CA VAL A 70 -23.43 32.58 8.13
C VAL A 70 -23.65 31.42 7.17
N VAL A 71 -24.75 31.38 6.43
CA VAL A 71 -25.06 30.31 5.48
C VAL A 71 -24.01 30.24 4.37
N PHE A 72 -23.72 31.34 3.68
CA PHE A 72 -22.72 31.35 2.61
C PHE A 72 -21.30 31.14 3.15
N GLY A 73 -20.99 31.62 4.35
CA GLY A 73 -19.74 31.33 5.04
C GLY A 73 -19.55 29.83 5.30
N LEU A 74 -20.59 29.16 5.81
CA LEU A 74 -20.58 27.70 6.03
C LEU A 74 -20.46 26.92 4.71
N LEU A 75 -21.14 27.36 3.65
CA LEU A 75 -21.02 26.73 2.33
C LEU A 75 -19.62 26.88 1.75
N CYS A 76 -19.01 28.07 1.85
CA CYS A 76 -17.63 28.29 1.43
C CYS A 76 -16.63 27.45 2.23
N LEU A 77 -16.84 27.32 3.55
CA LEU A 77 -16.04 26.43 4.39
C LEU A 77 -16.20 24.97 3.99
N ALA A 78 -17.43 24.51 3.74
CA ALA A 78 -17.70 23.14 3.29
C ALA A 78 -17.01 22.80 1.96
N ALA A 79 -16.83 23.79 1.08
CA ALA A 79 -16.09 23.62 -0.18
C ALA A 79 -14.57 23.44 0.00
N ILE A 80 -14.00 23.82 1.16
CA ILE A 80 -12.55 23.78 1.41
C ILE A 80 -12.16 22.71 2.44
N ILE A 81 -13.06 22.38 3.37
CA ILE A 81 -12.80 21.38 4.42
C ILE A 81 -12.50 20.01 3.79
N PRO A 82 -11.30 19.44 4.00
CA PRO A 82 -10.94 18.15 3.42
C PRO A 82 -11.81 17.03 4.00
N ARG A 83 -12.28 16.12 3.14
CA ARG A 83 -13.02 14.92 3.54
C ARG A 83 -12.40 13.68 2.90
N THR A 84 -12.49 12.55 3.59
CA THR A 84 -12.01 11.27 3.07
C THR A 84 -12.89 10.81 1.91
N HIS A 85 -12.25 10.54 0.78
CA HIS A 85 -12.90 10.03 -0.43
C HIS A 85 -12.26 8.72 -0.87
N VAL A 86 -13.01 7.95 -1.66
CA VAL A 86 -12.48 6.76 -2.32
C VAL A 86 -11.62 7.21 -3.50
N PHE A 87 -10.46 6.57 -3.65
CA PHE A 87 -9.64 6.69 -4.84
C PHE A 87 -9.48 5.32 -5.51
N GLU A 88 -9.19 5.36 -6.80
CA GLU A 88 -8.84 4.20 -7.61
C GLU A 88 -7.59 4.50 -8.43
N GLY A 89 -6.70 3.52 -8.56
CA GLY A 89 -5.47 3.67 -9.33
C GLY A 89 -5.17 2.45 -10.16
N ASN A 90 -4.48 2.67 -11.28
CA ASN A 90 -3.86 1.63 -12.06
C ASN A 90 -2.39 1.96 -12.25
N LEU A 91 -1.51 1.15 -11.70
CA LEU A 91 -0.07 1.39 -11.68
C LEU A 91 0.66 0.21 -12.33
N THR A 92 1.74 0.49 -13.04
CA THR A 92 2.74 -0.52 -13.37
C THR A 92 3.97 -0.27 -12.51
N VAL A 93 4.43 -1.29 -11.80
CA VAL A 93 5.50 -1.19 -10.80
C VAL A 93 6.55 -2.27 -11.01
N GLU A 94 7.82 -1.95 -10.71
CA GLU A 94 8.89 -2.95 -10.69
C GLU A 94 8.75 -3.88 -9.48
N GLU A 95 8.27 -3.33 -8.35
CA GLU A 95 8.21 -4.03 -7.07
C GLU A 95 7.07 -3.45 -6.23
N LEU A 96 6.34 -4.32 -5.52
CA LEU A 96 5.39 -3.90 -4.50
C LEU A 96 5.54 -4.70 -3.21
N SER A 97 5.12 -4.12 -2.10
CA SER A 97 4.94 -4.80 -0.83
C SER A 97 3.56 -4.49 -0.27
N PHE A 98 2.94 -5.44 0.42
CA PHE A 98 1.66 -5.24 1.10
C PHE A 98 1.50 -6.22 2.27
N THR A 99 0.64 -5.86 3.21
CA THR A 99 0.16 -6.78 4.25
C THR A 99 -1.28 -7.16 3.94
N TYR A 100 -1.57 -8.45 3.89
CA TYR A 100 -2.93 -8.94 3.70
C TYR A 100 -3.79 -8.63 4.93
N ASN A 101 -4.95 -8.02 4.71
CA ASN A 101 -5.83 -7.50 5.77
C ASN A 101 -7.24 -8.11 5.73
N GLY A 102 -7.44 -9.21 5.00
CA GLY A 102 -8.71 -9.93 5.00
C GLY A 102 -8.88 -10.82 6.25
N GLY A 103 -10.11 -11.24 6.52
CA GLY A 103 -10.46 -12.02 7.71
C GLY A 103 -10.33 -13.54 7.58
N GLN A 104 -10.07 -14.05 6.37
CA GLN A 104 -9.96 -15.48 6.05
C GLN A 104 -8.71 -15.74 5.21
N ASP A 105 -8.33 -17.01 5.02
CA ASP A 105 -7.27 -17.38 4.09
C ASP A 105 -7.60 -16.93 2.67
N LYS A 106 -6.56 -16.56 1.91
CA LYS A 106 -6.72 -16.05 0.55
C LYS A 106 -5.70 -16.72 -0.37
N LEU A 107 -6.18 -17.22 -1.50
CA LEU A 107 -5.32 -17.63 -2.60
C LEU A 107 -4.55 -16.40 -3.11
N LEU A 108 -3.23 -16.45 -3.08
CA LEU A 108 -2.34 -15.43 -3.61
C LEU A 108 -1.83 -15.82 -5.00
N LEU A 109 -1.23 -17.02 -5.09
CA LEU A 109 -0.77 -17.59 -6.35
C LEU A 109 -1.74 -18.68 -6.81
N ASN A 110 -2.23 -18.54 -8.03
CA ASN A 110 -2.94 -19.57 -8.79
C ASN A 110 -1.96 -20.68 -9.22
N PRO A 111 -2.45 -21.77 -9.84
CA PRO A 111 -1.57 -22.80 -10.38
C PRO A 111 -0.57 -22.20 -11.39
N ILE A 112 0.73 -22.39 -11.11
CA ILE A 112 1.82 -21.96 -11.96
C ILE A 112 2.53 -23.21 -12.47
N ARG A 113 2.34 -23.53 -13.76
CA ARG A 113 2.87 -24.75 -14.37
C ARG A 113 4.24 -24.56 -15.02
N GLY A 114 5.02 -25.63 -15.03
CA GLY A 114 6.27 -25.74 -15.78
C GLY A 114 7.45 -24.98 -15.17
N ILE A 115 7.51 -24.93 -13.84
CA ILE A 115 8.60 -24.31 -13.07
C ILE A 115 9.94 -24.94 -13.45
N GLN A 116 10.88 -24.12 -13.88
CA GLN A 116 12.25 -24.53 -14.26
C GLN A 116 13.24 -24.37 -13.10
N TYR A 117 12.89 -23.54 -12.13
CA TYR A 117 13.68 -23.29 -10.94
C TYR A 117 12.72 -22.85 -9.84
N LEU A 118 12.77 -23.50 -8.70
CA LEU A 118 12.11 -23.09 -7.47
C LEU A 118 13.16 -23.08 -6.37
N ASP A 119 13.31 -21.94 -5.72
CA ASP A 119 14.26 -21.71 -4.65
C ASP A 119 13.54 -21.06 -3.49
N ILE A 120 13.66 -21.71 -2.33
CA ILE A 120 12.99 -21.32 -1.10
C ILE A 120 14.05 -21.25 -0.03
N GLU A 121 14.28 -20.03 0.46
CA GLU A 121 15.26 -19.72 1.50
C GLU A 121 14.52 -19.26 2.76
N GLY A 122 14.89 -19.84 3.89
CA GLY A 122 14.32 -19.57 5.21
C GLY A 122 13.80 -20.82 5.93
N ILE A 123 12.99 -20.59 6.95
CA ILE A 123 12.50 -21.62 7.87
C ILE A 123 11.20 -22.23 7.34
N ILE A 124 11.20 -23.57 7.19
CA ILE A 124 9.99 -24.36 6.91
C ILE A 124 9.52 -25.01 8.20
N ASN A 125 8.28 -24.71 8.59
CA ASN A 125 7.75 -25.05 9.91
C ASN A 125 7.32 -26.51 10.05
N ASN A 126 7.12 -27.21 8.94
CA ASN A 126 6.82 -28.64 8.92
C ASN A 126 8.02 -29.46 8.45
N GLU A 127 8.04 -30.75 8.81
CA GLU A 127 9.02 -31.70 8.27
C GLU A 127 8.69 -32.01 6.81
N VAL A 128 9.60 -31.65 5.90
CA VAL A 128 9.50 -31.92 4.47
C VAL A 128 9.79 -33.40 4.24
N THR A 129 8.83 -34.12 3.66
CA THR A 129 8.98 -35.56 3.37
C THR A 129 9.05 -35.77 1.88
N LEU A 130 10.18 -36.30 1.39
CA LEU A 130 10.36 -36.69 -0.01
C LEU A 130 10.29 -38.21 -0.13
N THR A 131 9.50 -38.71 -1.08
CA THR A 131 9.32 -40.14 -1.36
C THR A 131 9.67 -40.43 -2.81
N GLY A 132 10.50 -41.45 -3.02
CA GLY A 132 10.91 -41.83 -4.37
C GLY A 132 12.25 -42.54 -4.41
N LYS A 133 12.82 -42.61 -5.62
CA LYS A 133 14.17 -43.14 -5.81
C LYS A 133 15.17 -42.00 -5.78
N PHE A 134 16.17 -42.12 -4.94
CA PHE A 134 17.22 -41.13 -4.79
C PHE A 134 18.50 -41.57 -5.51
N GLN A 135 19.21 -40.62 -6.12
CA GLN A 135 20.54 -40.84 -6.70
C GLN A 135 21.47 -39.71 -6.30
N ASN A 136 22.60 -40.05 -5.70
CA ASN A 136 23.63 -39.17 -5.20
C ASN A 136 25.00 -39.82 -5.41
N SER A 137 25.93 -39.07 -5.98
CA SER A 137 27.29 -39.54 -6.26
C SER A 137 28.20 -39.54 -5.02
N SER A 138 27.97 -38.60 -4.10
CA SER A 138 28.84 -38.31 -2.96
C SER A 138 28.41 -39.02 -1.67
N PHE A 139 27.14 -39.40 -1.59
CA PHE A 139 26.53 -40.01 -0.40
C PHE A 139 25.66 -41.22 -0.79
N SER A 140 26.33 -42.36 -1.00
CA SER A 140 25.73 -43.59 -1.55
C SER A 140 24.66 -44.22 -0.65
N GLU A 141 24.64 -43.92 0.65
CA GLU A 141 23.60 -44.41 1.56
C GLU A 141 22.21 -43.91 1.16
N LEU A 142 22.12 -42.72 0.53
CA LEU A 142 20.87 -42.19 0.01
C LEU A 142 20.33 -43.05 -1.14
N ASN A 143 21.20 -43.60 -1.98
CA ASN A 143 20.83 -44.41 -3.16
C ASN A 143 20.14 -45.72 -2.78
N ASN A 144 20.44 -46.23 -1.59
CA ASN A 144 19.89 -47.48 -1.07
C ASN A 144 18.70 -47.25 -0.13
N SER A 145 18.29 -45.99 0.08
CA SER A 145 17.15 -45.67 0.95
C SER A 145 15.84 -45.96 0.24
N ASN A 146 15.13 -47.00 0.70
CA ASN A 146 13.72 -47.23 0.36
C ASN A 146 12.76 -46.50 1.32
N LYS A 147 13.30 -45.67 2.23
CA LYS A 147 12.51 -44.92 3.21
C LYS A 147 12.31 -43.48 2.74
N PRO A 148 11.18 -42.84 3.11
CA PRO A 148 11.00 -41.41 2.92
C PRO A 148 12.14 -40.60 3.53
N LEU A 149 12.66 -39.62 2.79
CA LEU A 149 13.65 -38.69 3.29
C LEU A 149 12.93 -37.56 4.03
N LYS A 150 13.22 -37.42 5.32
CA LYS A 150 12.61 -36.42 6.21
C LYS A 150 13.60 -35.29 6.43
N ILE A 151 13.23 -34.08 6.03
CA ILE A 151 14.08 -32.89 6.01
C ILE A 151 13.45 -31.81 6.88
N GLN A 152 14.27 -31.14 7.69
CA GLN A 152 13.86 -29.97 8.48
C GLN A 152 14.76 -28.80 8.12
N LEU A 153 14.15 -27.65 7.82
CA LEU A 153 14.81 -26.38 7.49
C LEU A 153 14.53 -25.39 8.63
N LYS A 154 15.48 -25.28 9.57
CA LYS A 154 15.28 -24.59 10.86
C LYS A 154 15.96 -23.24 10.98
N ASN A 155 16.86 -22.92 10.05
CA ASN A 155 17.66 -21.70 10.10
C ASN A 155 17.13 -20.70 9.07
N ASP A 156 17.35 -19.41 9.32
CA ASP A 156 16.92 -18.34 8.42
C ASP A 156 17.67 -18.37 7.07
N ASP A 157 18.82 -19.05 7.02
CA ASP A 157 19.65 -19.32 5.84
C ASP A 157 19.53 -20.77 5.34
N SER A 158 18.52 -21.53 5.80
CA SER A 158 18.19 -22.84 5.23
C SER A 158 17.66 -22.68 3.81
N LYS A 159 18.04 -23.59 2.91
CA LYS A 159 17.70 -23.47 1.48
C LYS A 159 17.20 -24.77 0.90
N LEU A 160 16.12 -24.71 0.12
CA LEU A 160 15.59 -25.80 -0.71
C LEU A 160 15.48 -25.33 -2.16
N VAL A 161 16.22 -25.98 -3.05
CA VAL A 161 16.15 -25.72 -4.49
C VAL A 161 15.67 -26.96 -5.24
N ILE A 162 14.67 -26.78 -6.11
CA ILE A 162 14.09 -27.81 -6.96
C ILE A 162 14.14 -27.36 -8.43
N LYS A 163 14.69 -28.21 -9.30
CA LYS A 163 14.74 -27.95 -10.75
C LYS A 163 14.69 -29.25 -11.56
N PRO A 164 14.20 -29.22 -12.82
CA PRO A 164 14.27 -30.40 -13.68
C PRO A 164 15.72 -30.70 -14.05
N ILE A 165 16.05 -31.96 -14.29
CA ILE A 165 17.41 -32.36 -14.74
C ILE A 165 17.69 -31.84 -16.16
N VAL A 166 16.66 -31.80 -17.01
CA VAL A 166 16.76 -31.38 -18.41
C VAL A 166 15.99 -30.09 -18.60
N SER A 167 16.70 -28.96 -18.59
CA SER A 167 16.11 -27.62 -18.71
C SER A 167 15.30 -27.40 -19.99
N LYS A 168 15.64 -28.10 -21.09
CA LYS A 168 14.99 -27.91 -22.40
C LYS A 168 13.69 -28.71 -22.62
N LYS A 169 13.28 -29.55 -21.66
CA LYS A 169 12.00 -30.28 -21.73
C LYS A 169 10.95 -29.55 -20.91
N SER A 170 9.67 -29.77 -21.23
CA SER A 170 8.57 -29.26 -20.41
C SER A 170 8.71 -29.81 -18.99
N SER A 171 9.01 -28.95 -18.04
CA SER A 171 9.01 -29.30 -16.62
C SER A 171 7.62 -29.74 -16.18
N GLN A 172 7.57 -30.73 -15.28
CA GLN A 172 6.35 -31.16 -14.60
C GLN A 172 6.24 -30.55 -13.19
N ILE A 173 7.21 -29.74 -12.78
CA ILE A 173 7.17 -29.07 -11.47
C ILE A 173 6.19 -27.92 -11.59
N ASP A 174 5.15 -27.93 -10.74
CA ASP A 174 4.13 -26.88 -10.72
C ASP A 174 3.98 -26.35 -9.29
N ILE A 175 3.69 -25.05 -9.14
CA ILE A 175 3.03 -24.56 -7.93
C ILE A 175 1.55 -24.80 -8.14
N GLU A 176 0.89 -25.50 -7.23
CA GLU A 176 -0.56 -25.71 -7.29
C GLU A 176 -1.30 -24.50 -6.73
N GLU A 177 -0.88 -24.03 -5.56
CA GLU A 177 -1.38 -22.81 -4.94
C GLU A 177 -0.43 -22.28 -3.86
N LEU A 178 -0.49 -20.97 -3.64
CA LEU A 178 -0.01 -20.35 -2.40
C LEU A 178 -1.18 -19.65 -1.73
N ARG A 179 -1.54 -20.08 -0.52
CA ARG A 179 -2.55 -19.41 0.31
C ARG A 179 -1.90 -18.64 1.44
N ILE A 180 -2.33 -17.39 1.60
CA ILE A 180 -1.87 -16.48 2.64
C ILE A 180 -2.94 -16.28 3.72
N LEU A 181 -2.51 -16.21 4.98
CA LEU A 181 -3.34 -15.98 6.15
C LEU A 181 -3.42 -14.49 6.50
N PRO A 182 -4.47 -14.04 7.23
CA PRO A 182 -4.60 -12.65 7.68
C PRO A 182 -3.30 -12.10 8.30
N ASN A 183 -2.95 -10.85 8.04
CA ASN A 183 -1.71 -10.20 8.51
C ASN A 183 -0.40 -10.81 7.98
N THR A 184 -0.45 -11.61 6.92
CA THR A 184 0.77 -12.02 6.21
C THR A 184 1.29 -10.87 5.37
N GLN A 185 2.57 -10.56 5.52
CA GLN A 185 3.29 -9.60 4.72
C GLN A 185 3.87 -10.29 3.49
N VAL A 186 3.56 -9.74 2.32
CA VAL A 186 4.23 -10.04 1.05
C VAL A 186 5.13 -8.86 0.75
N SER A 187 6.44 -9.06 0.80
CA SER A 187 7.41 -7.99 0.53
C SER A 187 8.28 -8.30 -0.66
N ASN A 188 8.80 -7.25 -1.29
CA ASN A 188 9.67 -7.33 -2.47
C ASN A 188 9.07 -8.14 -3.63
N LEU A 189 7.74 -8.12 -3.80
CA LEU A 189 7.09 -8.83 -4.89
C LEU A 189 7.49 -8.19 -6.21
N ARG A 190 8.30 -8.91 -6.98
CA ARG A 190 8.95 -8.42 -8.20
C ARG A 190 8.82 -9.44 -9.31
N TYR A 191 8.57 -8.94 -10.51
CA TYR A 191 8.58 -9.72 -11.73
C TYR A 191 9.67 -9.21 -12.69
N LYS A 192 10.35 -10.13 -13.36
CA LYS A 192 11.25 -9.82 -14.48
C LYS A 192 11.07 -10.82 -15.62
N PHE A 193 11.29 -10.34 -16.83
CA PHE A 193 11.43 -11.19 -18.00
C PHE A 193 12.86 -11.07 -18.53
N LEU A 194 13.67 -12.12 -18.33
CA LEU A 194 15.07 -12.17 -18.73
C LEU A 194 15.32 -13.45 -19.54
N GLU A 195 16.08 -13.38 -20.63
CA GLU A 195 16.54 -14.57 -21.36
C GLU A 195 15.43 -15.58 -21.72
N LYS A 196 14.23 -15.08 -22.08
CA LYS A 196 13.03 -15.89 -22.35
C LYS A 196 12.50 -16.67 -21.14
N GLN A 197 12.79 -16.18 -19.93
CA GLN A 197 12.28 -16.71 -18.68
C GLN A 197 11.48 -15.64 -17.93
N HIS A 198 10.33 -16.05 -17.43
CA HIS A 198 9.54 -15.30 -16.46
C HIS A 198 10.07 -15.61 -15.07
N ILE A 199 10.50 -14.58 -14.34
CA ILE A 199 11.10 -14.70 -13.01
C ILE A 199 10.22 -13.95 -12.01
N LEU A 200 9.82 -14.62 -10.95
CA LEU A 200 9.08 -14.04 -9.84
C LEU A 200 9.87 -14.23 -8.54
N ASN A 201 10.05 -13.13 -7.81
CA ASN A 201 10.67 -13.11 -6.49
C ASN A 201 9.72 -12.42 -5.51
N PHE A 202 9.60 -12.97 -4.31
CA PHE A 202 8.93 -12.30 -3.21
C PHE A 202 9.35 -12.92 -1.87
N ASN A 203 9.16 -12.15 -0.80
CA ASN A 203 9.29 -12.64 0.56
C ASN A 203 7.90 -12.79 1.17
N LEU A 204 7.72 -13.86 1.94
CA LEU A 204 6.51 -14.13 2.71
C LEU A 204 6.87 -14.16 4.19
N GLU A 205 6.20 -13.34 4.99
CA GLU A 205 6.41 -13.29 6.45
C GLU A 205 5.06 -13.19 7.16
N GLN A 206 4.80 -14.10 8.09
CA GLN A 206 3.59 -14.07 8.89
C GLN A 206 3.85 -13.34 10.20
N ASN A 207 2.83 -12.66 10.72
CA ASN A 207 2.89 -12.12 12.07
C ASN A 207 3.01 -13.26 13.10
N SER A 208 4.00 -13.16 14.01
CA SER A 208 4.40 -14.21 14.95
C SER A 208 3.30 -14.73 15.88
N ASN A 209 2.19 -14.00 16.02
CA ASN A 209 1.12 -14.33 16.97
C ASN A 209 0.10 -15.35 16.44
N GLN A 210 0.26 -15.83 15.20
CA GLN A 210 -0.66 -16.81 14.60
C GLN A 210 -0.15 -18.24 14.69
N THR A 211 -1.05 -19.17 15.01
CA THR A 211 -0.74 -20.60 15.19
C THR A 211 -0.76 -21.38 13.87
N GLN A 212 -1.53 -20.93 12.88
CA GLN A 212 -1.60 -21.52 11.55
C GLN A 212 -0.43 -21.03 10.67
N SER A 213 -0.10 -21.77 9.61
CA SER A 213 0.98 -21.46 8.67
C SER A 213 0.41 -21.06 7.32
N ASN A 214 1.09 -20.17 6.58
CA ASN A 214 0.86 -20.07 5.15
C ASN A 214 1.30 -21.39 4.48
N VAL A 215 0.57 -21.84 3.45
CA VAL A 215 0.86 -23.13 2.80
C VAL A 215 1.16 -22.88 1.33
N LEU A 216 2.37 -23.28 0.93
CA LEU A 216 2.78 -23.39 -0.47
C LEU A 216 2.67 -24.86 -0.89
N LYS A 217 1.81 -25.14 -1.87
CA LYS A 217 1.61 -26.48 -2.42
C LYS A 217 2.33 -26.62 -3.75
N ILE A 218 3.16 -27.64 -3.85
CA ILE A 218 4.02 -27.88 -5.01
C ILE A 218 3.75 -29.29 -5.52
N TYR A 219 3.56 -29.41 -6.82
CA TYR A 219 3.52 -30.67 -7.53
C TYR A 219 4.90 -30.95 -8.14
N LEU A 220 5.53 -32.06 -7.80
CA LEU A 220 6.88 -32.43 -8.24
C LEU A 220 6.90 -33.17 -9.58
N GLY A 221 5.76 -33.69 -10.03
CA GLY A 221 5.66 -34.54 -11.21
C GLY A 221 6.19 -35.96 -11.00
N GLU A 222 6.41 -36.65 -12.12
CA GLU A 222 6.89 -38.04 -12.16
C GLU A 222 8.31 -38.16 -12.74
N THR A 223 8.76 -37.12 -13.46
CA THR A 223 10.10 -37.10 -14.03
C THR A 223 11.18 -36.84 -12.98
N PRO A 224 12.40 -37.37 -13.17
CA PRO A 224 13.52 -37.07 -12.28
C PRO A 224 13.84 -35.57 -12.18
N ILE A 225 13.98 -35.09 -10.94
CA ILE A 225 14.29 -33.71 -10.58
C ILE A 225 15.60 -33.64 -9.79
N LYS A 226 16.32 -32.53 -9.90
CA LYS A 226 17.46 -32.22 -9.05
C LYS A 226 16.97 -31.41 -7.84
N VAL A 227 17.36 -31.87 -6.66
CA VAL A 227 17.09 -31.23 -5.37
C VAL A 227 18.44 -30.81 -4.76
N SER A 228 18.51 -29.59 -4.23
CA SER A 228 19.64 -29.10 -3.44
C SER A 228 19.15 -28.61 -2.09
N LEU A 229 19.89 -28.94 -1.03
CA LEU A 229 19.59 -28.54 0.34
C LEU A 229 20.80 -27.89 0.99
N GLU A 230 20.59 -26.77 1.69
CA GLU A 230 21.62 -26.09 2.50
C GLU A 230 21.10 -25.86 3.92
N ASN A 231 22.00 -25.91 4.92
CA ASN A 231 21.68 -25.72 6.34
C ASN A 231 20.46 -26.52 6.82
N TYR A 232 20.44 -27.81 6.50
CA TYR A 232 19.32 -28.71 6.76
C TYR A 232 19.62 -29.70 7.90
N ASP A 233 18.57 -30.23 8.50
CA ASP A 233 18.60 -31.46 9.28
C ASP A 233 17.88 -32.55 8.51
N ILE A 234 18.49 -33.74 8.41
CA ILE A 234 17.85 -34.91 7.82
C ILE A 234 17.70 -36.01 8.88
N SER A 235 16.54 -36.66 8.87
CA SER A 235 16.28 -37.88 9.61
C SER A 235 15.88 -39.02 8.67
N GLY A 236 16.01 -40.27 9.15
CA GLY A 236 15.69 -41.47 8.36
C GLY A 236 16.88 -42.13 7.64
N ILE A 237 18.04 -41.47 7.62
CA ILE A 237 19.33 -41.98 7.12
C ILE A 237 20.45 -41.71 8.14
N ASN A 238 21.57 -42.42 8.06
CA ASN A 238 22.72 -42.17 8.94
C ASN A 238 23.45 -40.90 8.49
N ALA A 239 23.02 -39.75 9.00
CA ALA A 239 23.54 -38.44 8.64
C ALA A 239 24.99 -38.17 9.12
N SER A 240 25.61 -39.09 9.86
CA SER A 240 26.95 -38.90 10.44
C SER A 240 28.06 -38.73 9.40
N LYS A 241 27.81 -39.16 8.15
CA LYS A 241 28.78 -39.06 7.03
C LYS A 241 28.50 -37.89 6.10
N LEU A 242 27.44 -37.10 6.34
CA LEU A 242 27.15 -35.92 5.55
C LEU A 242 28.06 -34.78 5.99
N ASP A 243 28.76 -34.19 5.03
CA ASP A 243 29.42 -32.90 5.25
C ASP A 243 28.35 -31.81 5.29
N LYS A 244 28.02 -31.34 6.50
CA LYS A 244 27.04 -30.26 6.69
C LYS A 244 27.54 -28.90 6.20
N GLN A 245 28.81 -28.75 5.83
CA GLN A 245 29.35 -27.51 5.28
C GLN A 245 29.09 -27.37 3.77
N GLN A 246 28.71 -28.45 3.09
CA GLN A 246 28.40 -28.41 1.65
C GLN A 246 26.90 -28.61 1.38
N PRO A 247 26.36 -27.99 0.31
CA PRO A 247 25.02 -28.28 -0.15
C PRO A 247 24.85 -29.77 -0.47
N LEU A 248 23.77 -30.38 0.00
CA LEU A 248 23.41 -31.74 -0.39
C LEU A 248 22.61 -31.70 -1.68
N GLU A 249 23.26 -32.09 -2.77
CA GLU A 249 22.62 -32.22 -4.07
C GLU A 249 22.31 -33.69 -4.40
N PHE A 250 21.09 -33.98 -4.83
CA PHE A 250 20.70 -35.32 -5.30
C PHE A 250 19.63 -35.25 -6.39
N ILE A 251 19.49 -36.36 -7.11
CA ILE A 251 18.40 -36.58 -8.05
C ILE A 251 17.31 -37.36 -7.32
N LEU A 252 16.06 -36.89 -7.41
CA LEU A 252 14.87 -37.56 -6.93
C LEU A 252 14.01 -37.95 -8.14
N THR A 253 13.64 -39.22 -8.25
CA THR A 253 12.52 -39.67 -9.08
C THR A 253 11.30 -39.81 -8.16
N PRO A 254 10.33 -38.87 -8.19
CA PRO A 254 9.25 -38.83 -7.20
C PRO A 254 8.33 -40.06 -7.28
N GLN A 255 7.85 -40.52 -6.13
CA GLN A 255 6.74 -41.47 -6.00
C GLN A 255 5.50 -40.83 -5.36
N GLY A 256 5.71 -39.86 -4.46
CA GLY A 256 4.69 -38.91 -4.04
C GLY A 256 4.83 -37.63 -4.85
N GLN A 257 3.72 -37.13 -5.40
CA GLN A 257 3.74 -36.02 -6.33
C GLN A 257 3.55 -34.66 -5.64
N GLU A 258 3.04 -34.65 -4.40
CA GLU A 258 2.73 -33.42 -3.66
C GLU A 258 3.79 -33.11 -2.59
N LEU A 259 4.18 -31.85 -2.51
CA LEU A 259 5.04 -31.28 -1.50
C LEU A 259 4.37 -30.02 -0.91
N ASN A 260 4.05 -30.08 0.37
CA ASN A 260 3.43 -28.97 1.10
C ASN A 260 4.45 -28.33 2.04
N LEU A 261 4.63 -27.02 1.92
CA LEU A 261 5.56 -26.24 2.73
C LEU A 261 4.80 -25.26 3.61
N GLU A 262 4.99 -25.37 4.92
CA GLU A 262 4.39 -24.47 5.91
C GLU A 262 5.34 -23.32 6.24
N ILE A 263 4.86 -22.10 6.04
CA ILE A 263 5.65 -20.86 6.14
C ILE A 263 5.02 -19.92 7.17
N LYS A 264 5.67 -19.78 8.33
CA LYS A 264 5.33 -18.78 9.36
C LYS A 264 6.35 -17.66 9.45
N LYS A 265 7.63 -18.00 9.34
CA LYS A 265 8.72 -17.02 9.38
C LYS A 265 8.99 -16.47 7.99
N LYS A 266 9.83 -15.45 7.94
CA LYS A 266 10.25 -14.83 6.69
C LYS A 266 10.94 -15.87 5.79
N ASN A 267 10.35 -16.15 4.65
CA ASN A 267 10.93 -16.96 3.59
C ASN A 267 11.01 -16.17 2.29
N GLN A 268 12.15 -16.25 1.61
CA GLN A 268 12.31 -15.77 0.24
C GLN A 268 11.93 -16.89 -0.71
N ILE A 269 11.10 -16.57 -1.70
CA ILE A 269 10.65 -17.50 -2.74
C ILE A 269 11.04 -16.92 -4.09
N ASP A 270 11.84 -17.68 -4.82
CA ASP A 270 12.31 -17.40 -6.16
C ASP A 270 11.84 -18.49 -7.10
N LEU A 271 11.16 -18.11 -8.19
CA LEU A 271 10.78 -19.05 -9.22
C LEU A 271 11.06 -18.53 -10.62
N SER A 272 11.33 -19.46 -11.54
CA SER A 272 11.45 -19.16 -12.97
C SER A 272 10.70 -20.15 -13.85
N ILE A 273 10.20 -19.65 -14.98
CA ILE A 273 9.45 -20.42 -15.97
C ILE A 273 9.91 -20.01 -17.36
N GLU A 274 10.00 -20.95 -18.27
CA GLU A 274 10.21 -20.64 -19.68
C GLU A 274 9.00 -19.95 -20.33
N GLN A 275 9.27 -18.99 -21.22
CA GLN A 275 8.27 -18.31 -22.04
C GLN A 275 7.44 -19.29 -22.90
N SER A 276 8.03 -20.41 -23.32
CA SER A 276 7.36 -21.46 -24.09
C SER A 276 6.35 -22.29 -23.29
N SER A 277 6.26 -22.08 -21.97
CA SER A 277 5.25 -22.74 -21.15
C SER A 277 3.84 -22.31 -21.59
N ARG A 278 2.86 -23.22 -21.49
CA ARG A 278 1.44 -22.92 -21.77
C ARG A 278 0.79 -22.02 -20.70
N ASN A 279 1.58 -21.51 -19.77
CA ASN A 279 1.11 -20.80 -18.59
C ASN A 279 1.12 -19.30 -18.86
N ASP A 280 -0.04 -18.65 -18.78
CA ASP A 280 -0.17 -17.21 -18.96
C ASP A 280 0.24 -16.50 -17.65
N PRO A 281 1.35 -15.73 -17.63
CA PRO A 281 1.78 -14.99 -16.44
C PRO A 281 0.71 -14.02 -15.92
N ASN A 282 -0.21 -13.56 -16.77
CA ASN A 282 -1.30 -12.69 -16.36
C ASN A 282 -2.28 -13.35 -15.38
N GLN A 283 -2.26 -14.68 -15.26
CA GLN A 283 -3.17 -15.46 -14.44
C GLN A 283 -2.52 -15.94 -13.13
N TRP A 284 -1.26 -15.61 -12.86
CA TRP A 284 -0.56 -16.12 -11.67
C TRP A 284 -1.15 -15.63 -10.36
N PHE A 285 -1.76 -14.45 -10.35
CA PHE A 285 -2.29 -13.86 -9.12
C PHE A 285 -3.80 -13.93 -9.08
N GLN A 286 -4.32 -14.14 -7.87
CA GLN A 286 -5.75 -14.03 -7.62
C GLN A 286 -6.21 -12.57 -7.57
N GLU A 287 -7.42 -12.31 -8.06
CA GLU A 287 -8.03 -10.99 -7.97
C GLU A 287 -8.56 -10.68 -6.56
N LYS A 288 -8.68 -9.37 -6.27
CA LYS A 288 -9.28 -8.80 -5.05
C LYS A 288 -8.61 -9.28 -3.76
N ILE A 289 -7.51 -8.65 -3.41
CA ILE A 289 -6.77 -8.85 -2.17
C ILE A 289 -7.04 -7.64 -1.28
N ASP A 290 -7.60 -7.85 -0.09
CA ASP A 290 -7.76 -6.79 0.90
C ASP A 290 -6.40 -6.55 1.57
N THR A 291 -5.98 -5.28 1.64
CA THR A 291 -4.61 -4.91 2.01
C THR A 291 -4.56 -3.80 3.03
N LYS A 292 -3.40 -3.69 3.67
CA LYS A 292 -2.90 -2.51 4.36
C LYS A 292 -1.39 -2.41 4.12
N ASP A 293 -0.78 -1.30 4.51
CA ASP A 293 0.67 -1.10 4.45
C ASP A 293 1.23 -1.39 3.04
N VAL A 294 0.61 -0.81 2.01
CA VAL A 294 1.01 -1.01 0.61
C VAL A 294 2.10 -0.03 0.25
N TYR A 295 3.20 -0.55 -0.31
CA TYR A 295 4.37 0.23 -0.69
C TYR A 295 4.79 -0.05 -2.13
N PHE A 296 5.10 1.02 -2.86
CA PHE A 296 5.72 1.00 -4.20
C PHE A 296 7.09 1.65 -4.13
N GLN A 297 7.91 1.19 -3.20
CA GLN A 297 9.23 1.75 -2.94
C GLN A 297 10.19 0.66 -2.48
N ARG A 298 11.46 0.81 -2.83
CA ARG A 298 12.57 -0.02 -2.34
C ARG A 298 13.55 0.82 -1.55
N ARG A 299 14.19 0.23 -0.54
CA ARG A 299 15.33 0.86 0.13
C ARG A 299 16.61 0.49 -0.59
N ASN A 300 17.32 1.48 -1.07
CA ASN A 300 18.65 1.31 -1.62
C ASN A 300 19.67 1.57 -0.51
N ARG A 301 20.34 0.52 -0.06
CA ARG A 301 21.40 0.62 0.96
C ARG A 301 22.71 0.98 0.29
N THR A 302 23.26 2.14 0.57
CA THR A 302 24.60 2.53 0.11
C THR A 302 25.64 2.27 1.21
N GLY A 303 26.29 1.11 1.17
CA GLY A 303 27.41 0.79 2.06
C GLY A 303 27.03 0.45 3.51
N VAL A 304 28.00 0.59 4.43
CA VAL A 304 27.93 0.16 5.84
C VAL A 304 27.27 1.21 6.76
N VAL A 305 27.11 2.45 6.30
CA VAL A 305 26.48 3.55 7.04
C VAL A 305 25.05 3.75 6.53
N SER A 306 24.08 3.91 7.44
CA SER A 306 22.63 3.88 7.19
C SER A 306 22.08 5.11 6.45
N ASP A 307 22.70 5.52 5.34
CA ASP A 307 22.16 6.51 4.42
C ASP A 307 21.18 5.82 3.44
N ASP A 308 20.19 5.09 3.97
CA ASP A 308 19.23 4.33 3.18
C ASP A 308 18.37 5.29 2.34
N VAL A 309 18.59 5.30 1.02
CA VAL A 309 17.78 6.09 0.10
C VAL A 309 16.54 5.29 -0.29
N THR A 310 15.36 5.85 -0.01
CA THR A 310 14.10 5.27 -0.49
C THR A 310 13.86 5.69 -1.93
N VAL A 311 13.60 4.73 -2.82
CA VAL A 311 13.37 4.97 -4.25
C VAL A 311 12.01 4.41 -4.64
N SER A 312 11.23 5.19 -5.38
CA SER A 312 9.95 4.71 -5.94
C SER A 312 10.19 3.62 -6.98
N THR A 313 9.32 2.61 -6.99
CA THR A 313 9.33 1.49 -7.94
C THR A 313 8.23 1.64 -8.99
N ILE A 314 7.48 2.75 -8.99
CA ILE A 314 6.43 3.03 -9.97
C ILE A 314 7.08 3.37 -11.32
N VAL A 315 6.70 2.62 -12.36
CA VAL A 315 7.14 2.85 -13.75
C VAL A 315 6.20 3.85 -14.42
N GLU A 316 4.90 3.65 -14.27
CA GLU A 316 3.86 4.55 -14.78
C GLU A 316 2.52 4.22 -14.14
N GLY A 317 1.55 5.12 -14.28
CA GLY A 317 0.19 4.83 -13.87
C GLY A 317 -0.73 6.02 -13.87
N LYS A 318 -1.96 5.78 -13.42
CA LYS A 318 -2.98 6.80 -13.25
C LYS A 318 -3.67 6.60 -11.92
N ILE A 319 -4.04 7.71 -11.29
CA ILE A 319 -4.79 7.73 -10.03
C ILE A 319 -5.96 8.69 -10.18
N ARG A 320 -7.14 8.26 -9.71
CA ARG A 320 -8.38 9.02 -9.78
C ARG A 320 -8.99 9.17 -8.39
N MET A 321 -9.42 10.37 -8.06
CA MET A 321 -10.20 10.70 -6.87
C MET A 321 -11.02 11.96 -7.14
N VAL A 322 -12.25 12.05 -6.64
CA VAL A 322 -13.13 13.24 -6.77
C VAL A 322 -13.14 13.87 -8.18
N GLU A 323 -13.49 13.06 -9.18
CA GLU A 323 -13.56 13.44 -10.61
C GLU A 323 -12.26 13.96 -11.24
N GLN A 324 -11.15 13.91 -10.50
CA GLN A 324 -9.82 14.27 -10.99
C GLN A 324 -9.01 13.02 -11.26
N GLU A 325 -8.36 13.00 -12.41
CA GLU A 325 -7.33 12.03 -12.76
C GLU A 325 -5.97 12.71 -12.77
N ARG A 326 -4.94 11.99 -12.32
CA ARG A 326 -3.54 12.39 -12.46
C ARG A 326 -2.72 11.21 -12.96
N GLU A 327 -1.83 11.51 -13.89
CA GLU A 327 -0.81 10.57 -14.32
C GLU A 327 0.34 10.55 -13.32
N ILE A 328 0.90 9.36 -13.12
CA ILE A 328 2.09 9.11 -12.31
C ILE A 328 3.15 8.63 -13.29
N LYS A 329 4.27 9.35 -13.32
CA LYS A 329 5.42 9.04 -14.18
C LYS A 329 6.43 8.19 -13.43
N ALA A 330 7.38 7.62 -14.18
CA ALA A 330 8.46 6.81 -13.64
C ALA A 330 9.18 7.48 -12.48
N ASN A 331 9.48 6.69 -11.44
CA ASN A 331 10.18 7.09 -10.23
C ASN A 331 9.47 8.14 -9.37
N GLN A 332 8.22 8.50 -9.67
CA GLN A 332 7.43 9.36 -8.78
C GLN A 332 6.85 8.54 -7.62
N PHE A 333 6.83 9.14 -6.44
CA PHE A 333 6.13 8.64 -5.27
C PHE A 333 4.65 8.94 -5.36
N LEU A 334 3.83 7.98 -4.90
CA LEU A 334 2.40 8.13 -4.66
C LEU A 334 2.16 8.18 -3.15
N MET A 335 1.61 9.29 -2.66
CA MET A 335 1.54 9.60 -1.23
C MET A 335 0.14 10.06 -0.82
N GLY A 336 -0.17 9.90 0.47
CA GLY A 336 -1.42 10.36 1.08
C GLY A 336 -1.33 11.77 1.65
N GLU A 337 -2.09 12.01 2.73
CA GLU A 337 -2.07 13.25 3.52
C GLU A 337 -0.69 13.49 4.16
N GLU A 338 -0.10 12.42 4.72
CA GLU A 338 1.21 12.40 5.34
C GLU A 338 2.19 11.66 4.42
N PRO A 339 3.20 12.33 3.83
CA PRO A 339 4.14 11.72 2.87
C PRO A 339 4.93 10.52 3.40
N ASP A 340 5.18 10.49 4.71
CA ASP A 340 5.97 9.44 5.38
C ASP A 340 5.15 8.19 5.73
N LEU A 341 3.82 8.29 5.70
CA LEU A 341 2.92 7.18 5.94
C LEU A 341 2.47 6.54 4.61
N PRO A 342 2.25 5.22 4.57
CA PRO A 342 1.67 4.58 3.41
C PRO A 342 0.29 5.18 3.10
N LEU A 343 0.01 5.37 1.81
CA LEU A 343 -1.35 5.68 1.36
C LEU A 343 -2.28 4.54 1.79
N ASP A 344 -3.47 4.87 2.33
CA ASP A 344 -4.46 3.87 2.79
C ASP A 344 -5.11 3.14 1.60
N ILE A 345 -4.35 2.21 1.03
CA ILE A 345 -4.77 1.29 -0.01
C ILE A 345 -5.39 0.06 0.67
N GLN A 346 -6.72 0.04 0.68
CA GLN A 346 -7.51 -0.98 1.35
C GLN A 346 -7.67 -2.25 0.52
N ARG A 347 -7.50 -2.15 -0.81
CA ARG A 347 -7.67 -3.28 -1.71
C ARG A 347 -6.83 -3.17 -2.97
N ILE A 348 -6.17 -4.26 -3.30
CA ILE A 348 -5.63 -4.54 -4.64
C ILE A 348 -6.69 -5.33 -5.40
N ARG A 349 -7.35 -4.69 -6.37
CA ARG A 349 -8.42 -5.32 -7.16
C ARG A 349 -7.88 -6.33 -8.15
N ASN A 350 -6.70 -6.08 -8.70
CA ASN A 350 -6.09 -6.92 -9.74
C ASN A 350 -4.56 -6.81 -9.66
N LEU A 351 -3.89 -7.95 -9.80
CA LEU A 351 -2.45 -8.08 -9.98
C LEU A 351 -2.23 -8.84 -11.28
N ARG A 352 -1.51 -8.25 -12.22
CA ARG A 352 -1.16 -8.89 -13.50
C ARG A 352 0.29 -8.63 -13.82
N ILE A 353 0.86 -9.53 -14.59
CA ILE A 353 2.22 -9.39 -15.08
C ILE A 353 2.19 -8.56 -16.36
N GLU A 354 3.08 -7.57 -16.46
CA GLU A 354 3.32 -6.85 -17.70
C GLU A 354 4.74 -7.23 -18.16
N PRO A 355 4.89 -8.18 -19.13
CA PRO A 355 6.13 -8.90 -19.41
C PRO A 355 7.39 -8.07 -19.63
N LYS A 356 7.28 -6.76 -19.90
CA LYS A 356 8.44 -5.87 -20.10
C LYS A 356 8.54 -4.73 -19.10
N LYS A 357 7.54 -4.53 -18.25
CA LYS A 357 7.47 -3.37 -17.35
C LYS A 357 7.42 -3.76 -15.87
N GLY A 358 6.94 -4.96 -15.53
CA GLY A 358 6.83 -5.41 -14.14
C GLY A 358 5.45 -5.95 -13.83
N ILE A 359 4.81 -5.39 -12.81
CA ILE A 359 3.50 -5.83 -12.30
C ILE A 359 2.49 -4.68 -12.47
N GLU A 360 1.39 -4.94 -13.17
CA GLU A 360 0.22 -4.06 -13.18
C GLU A 360 -0.60 -4.31 -11.91
N VAL A 361 -0.87 -3.25 -11.16
CA VAL A 361 -1.60 -3.25 -9.89
C VAL A 361 -2.76 -2.28 -9.98
N ARG A 362 -3.98 -2.81 -9.93
CA ARG A 362 -5.19 -1.97 -9.78
C ARG A 362 -5.53 -1.84 -8.31
N ILE A 363 -5.47 -0.63 -7.78
CA ILE A 363 -5.67 -0.35 -6.36
C ILE A 363 -6.94 0.47 -6.11
N SER A 364 -7.49 0.33 -4.91
CA SER A 364 -8.49 1.26 -4.39
C SER A 364 -8.31 1.44 -2.88
N GLY A 365 -8.62 2.64 -2.41
CA GLY A 365 -8.42 3.00 -1.01
C GLY A 365 -9.18 4.26 -0.65
N LYS A 366 -8.83 4.84 0.51
CA LYS A 366 -9.48 6.05 1.01
C LYS A 366 -8.46 7.07 1.49
N THR A 367 -8.64 8.32 1.13
CA THR A 367 -7.79 9.42 1.66
C THR A 367 -8.49 10.76 1.48
N LYS A 368 -8.08 11.79 2.23
CA LYS A 368 -8.49 13.17 1.93
C LYS A 368 -7.68 13.77 0.78
N GLN A 369 -6.47 13.23 0.54
CA GLN A 369 -5.51 13.83 -0.38
C GLN A 369 -4.57 12.80 -0.98
N ILE A 370 -4.29 12.97 -2.27
CA ILE A 370 -3.25 12.26 -3.00
C ILE A 370 -2.18 13.25 -3.42
N GLN A 371 -0.92 12.89 -3.24
CA GLN A 371 0.25 13.67 -3.64
C GLN A 371 1.14 12.81 -4.54
N ILE A 372 1.71 13.44 -5.57
CA ILE A 372 2.62 12.81 -6.52
C ILE A 372 3.86 13.70 -6.66
N GLY A 373 5.06 13.12 -6.54
CA GLY A 373 6.32 13.87 -6.55
C GLY A 373 7.51 12.98 -6.85
N LEU A 374 8.59 13.55 -7.38
CA LEU A 374 9.89 12.86 -7.46
C LEU A 374 10.57 12.77 -6.08
N ASP A 375 10.18 13.65 -5.17
CA ASP A 375 10.61 13.71 -3.79
C ASP A 375 9.35 13.77 -2.90
N LYS A 376 9.40 13.12 -1.75
CA LYS A 376 8.31 13.12 -0.77
C LYS A 376 8.10 14.50 -0.15
N ASP A 377 9.18 15.27 -0.01
CA ASP A 377 9.14 16.62 0.55
C ASP A 377 8.64 17.66 -0.44
N PHE A 378 8.72 17.36 -1.75
CA PHE A 378 8.40 18.29 -2.84
C PHE A 378 7.44 17.66 -3.86
N PRO A 379 6.16 17.46 -3.48
CA PRO A 379 5.13 16.95 -4.40
C PRO A 379 4.87 17.98 -5.51
N VAL A 380 4.79 17.49 -6.76
CA VAL A 380 4.55 18.32 -7.95
C VAL A 380 3.09 18.31 -8.39
N SER A 381 2.30 17.36 -7.90
CA SER A 381 0.88 17.23 -8.23
C SER A 381 0.09 16.77 -7.00
N ARG A 382 -1.13 17.28 -6.85
CA ARG A 382 -2.04 16.98 -5.74
C ARG A 382 -3.46 16.83 -6.24
N ILE A 383 -4.17 15.86 -5.68
CA ILE A 383 -5.63 15.76 -5.70
C ILE A 383 -6.10 15.91 -4.26
N GLN A 384 -7.06 16.80 -4.01
CA GLN A 384 -7.67 16.96 -2.69
C GLN A 384 -9.19 17.00 -2.86
N GLY A 385 -9.88 16.20 -2.06
CA GLY A 385 -11.33 16.20 -2.00
C GLY A 385 -11.84 17.03 -0.83
N SER A 386 -12.83 17.86 -1.11
CA SER A 386 -13.59 18.65 -0.14
C SER A 386 -14.80 17.87 0.39
N TRP A 387 -15.48 18.41 1.39
CA TRP A 387 -16.72 17.83 1.89
C TRP A 387 -17.84 17.82 0.84
N LEU A 388 -17.92 18.87 0.00
CA LEU A 388 -18.96 19.00 -1.02
C LEU A 388 -18.78 18.06 -2.22
N ASP A 389 -17.57 17.56 -2.49
CA ASP A 389 -17.32 16.62 -3.61
C ASP A 389 -18.09 15.28 -3.44
N GLY A 390 -18.64 15.00 -2.26
CA GLY A 390 -19.51 13.84 -2.02
C GLY A 390 -21.00 14.08 -2.34
N ILE A 391 -21.40 15.31 -2.64
CA ILE A 391 -22.81 15.72 -2.80
C ILE A 391 -23.02 16.45 -4.13
N LEU A 392 -22.07 17.29 -4.55
CA LEU A 392 -22.18 18.14 -5.72
C LEU A 392 -21.06 17.84 -6.73
N PRO A 393 -21.35 17.93 -8.04
CA PRO A 393 -20.31 17.93 -9.06
C PRO A 393 -19.36 19.11 -8.89
N ARG A 394 -18.12 18.95 -9.37
CA ARG A 394 -17.07 19.96 -9.15
C ARG A 394 -17.42 21.34 -9.71
N ASP A 395 -18.04 21.40 -10.89
CA ASP A 395 -18.45 22.68 -11.49
C ASP A 395 -19.50 23.41 -10.65
N ALA A 396 -20.41 22.65 -10.03
CA ALA A 396 -21.41 23.20 -9.10
C ALA A 396 -20.75 23.72 -7.82
N ILE A 397 -19.72 23.03 -7.31
CA ILE A 397 -18.94 23.50 -6.15
C ILE A 397 -18.22 24.80 -6.49
N VAL A 398 -17.57 24.88 -7.65
CA VAL A 398 -16.89 26.09 -8.12
C VAL A 398 -17.87 27.25 -8.28
N ALA A 399 -19.03 27.00 -8.88
CA ALA A 399 -20.09 28.00 -9.03
C ALA A 399 -20.62 28.46 -7.66
N LEU A 400 -20.91 27.54 -6.75
CA LEU A 400 -21.40 27.83 -5.40
C LEU A 400 -20.38 28.62 -4.60
N PHE A 401 -19.10 28.25 -4.68
CA PHE A 401 -18.01 28.96 -4.03
C PHE A 401 -17.84 30.36 -4.58
N SER A 402 -17.86 30.52 -5.91
CA SER A 402 -17.73 31.83 -6.57
C SER A 402 -18.91 32.75 -6.22
N PHE A 403 -20.14 32.23 -6.29
CA PHE A 403 -21.34 32.95 -5.92
C PHE A 403 -21.36 33.29 -4.42
N GLY A 404 -21.01 32.32 -3.57
CA GLY A 404 -20.93 32.50 -2.13
C GLY A 404 -19.91 33.55 -1.73
N ALA A 405 -18.72 33.55 -2.35
CA ALA A 405 -17.68 34.55 -2.10
C ALA A 405 -18.14 35.96 -2.50
N ALA A 406 -18.71 36.13 -3.70
CA ALA A 406 -19.24 37.42 -4.15
C ALA A 406 -20.35 37.94 -3.24
N THR A 407 -21.27 37.05 -2.85
CA THR A 407 -22.38 37.38 -1.94
C THR A 407 -21.87 37.75 -0.56
N LEU A 408 -20.87 37.03 -0.03
CA LEU A 408 -20.25 37.32 1.26
C LEU A 408 -19.59 38.71 1.26
N THR A 409 -18.84 39.05 0.21
CA THR A 409 -18.22 40.38 0.07
C THR A 409 -19.27 41.50 0.05
N TYR A 410 -20.35 41.32 -0.70
CA TYR A 410 -21.44 42.30 -0.75
C TYR A 410 -22.16 42.45 0.59
N LEU A 411 -22.51 41.34 1.24
CA LEU A 411 -23.21 41.36 2.53
C LEU A 411 -22.34 41.94 3.65
N LEU A 412 -21.04 41.66 3.66
CA LEU A 412 -20.11 42.28 4.61
C LEU A 412 -20.02 43.79 4.40
N GLY A 413 -19.93 44.25 3.15
CA GLY A 413 -19.97 45.69 2.82
C GLY A 413 -21.26 46.36 3.33
N PHE A 414 -22.41 45.74 3.05
CA PHE A 414 -23.72 46.21 3.53
C PHE A 414 -23.80 46.29 5.06
N LEU A 415 -23.26 45.29 5.78
CA LEU A 415 -23.25 45.28 7.25
C LEU A 415 -22.33 46.37 7.81
N ILE A 416 -21.16 46.59 7.20
CA ILE A 416 -20.23 47.65 7.61
C ILE A 416 -20.85 49.04 7.41
N GLU A 417 -21.45 49.29 6.25
CA GLU A 417 -22.10 50.57 5.95
C GLU A 417 -23.25 50.88 6.92
N ASN A 418 -24.11 49.89 7.21
CA ASN A 418 -25.23 50.09 8.13
C ASN A 418 -24.79 50.18 9.60
N SER A 419 -23.70 49.53 9.99
CA SER A 419 -23.09 49.72 11.31
C SER A 419 -22.55 51.15 11.45
N SER A 420 -21.84 51.65 10.44
CA SER A 420 -21.26 53.01 10.47
C SER A 420 -22.30 54.14 10.55
N LYS A 421 -23.49 53.92 9.95
CA LYS A 421 -24.62 54.87 10.04
C LYS A 421 -25.28 54.86 11.42
N SER A 422 -25.22 53.75 12.15
CA SER A 422 -25.77 53.63 13.50
C SER A 422 -24.98 54.43 14.54
N ASP A 423 -23.66 54.62 14.36
CA ASP A 423 -22.80 55.38 15.27
C ASP A 423 -22.83 56.90 15.02
N SER A 424 -23.51 57.35 13.95
CA SER A 424 -23.61 58.77 13.55
C SER A 424 -24.89 59.48 14.00
N LYS A 425 -25.68 58.85 14.88
CA LYS A 425 -26.96 59.38 15.38
C LYS A 425 -27.00 59.55 16.88
#